data_AF-A0A7K3ZU57-F1
#
_entry.id   AF-A0A7K3ZU57-F1
#
_cell.length_a   1.000
_cell.length_b   1.000
_cell.length_c   1.000
_cell.angle_alpha   90.00
_cell.angle_beta   90.00
_cell.angle_gamma   90.00
#
_symmetry.space_group_name_H-M   'P 1'
#
loop_
_entity.id
_entity.type
_entity.pdbx_description
1 polymer ?
#
loop_
_entity_poly.entity_id
_entity_poly.type
_entity_poly.pdbx_seq_one_letter_code
_entity_poly.pdbx_strand_id
1 'polypeptide(L)'
;MVQFHLSPAANISRLEKSLGRLGPVQKMLLGTDGSVTGLLEVVTNSPVEVKTLVQKVMPADEAVASDLEIKPGEEVNFRVVLLQKRDSQEALIYAVSHTPICRLEAGFKDDLTRADIPIGVILKKHSIESRREITSTSFVPAGDEHCRAFGVFPREVMLSRSYKIIRQGRPLISIKESFPYNSFRERERVIIQTPSRLHLTLTDLTGSSGRVDGGVGISLDEPNILLEAEKSEELTAAGVNADRALSAAKAVQKHLNLGGAHITLRGGYKLHVGLGGGTQIGIAAGKALCQLYGRPLSVREIARIISRGGTSGIGTAAFEMGGFLVDGGHSFGPGREKMSFSPSSACGGIRPAPVIARHDFPSAWKIILALPEVAAGSHGSREADIFRQYCPLPEAEVHELCYQILVRLMPAVVEESLDDFGAAVNRLQDIGFKRVELMLQHPVVHRLMGEMRQAGAACAGLSSFGPAVYAITDGGCRDIEAAAREAMSGVGGDILITHARNEGARLRTAC
;
A
#
# COMPACT_ATOMS: atom_id res chain seq x y z
N MET A 1 7.47 -29.93 -31.35
CA MET A 1 6.19 -29.25 -31.08
C MET A 1 6.35 -27.78 -31.42
N VAL A 2 5.64 -27.29 -32.43
CA VAL A 2 5.68 -25.87 -32.80
C VAL A 2 4.92 -25.09 -31.72
N GLN A 3 5.63 -24.33 -30.88
CA GLN A 3 5.01 -23.34 -30.01
C GLN A 3 4.41 -22.26 -30.90
N PHE A 4 3.11 -22.30 -31.15
CA PHE A 4 2.41 -21.20 -31.77
C PHE A 4 2.57 -19.96 -30.86
N HIS A 5 3.40 -19.02 -31.28
CA HIS A 5 3.44 -17.69 -30.68
C HIS A 5 2.04 -17.09 -30.82
N LEU A 6 1.38 -16.85 -29.68
CA LEU A 6 0.11 -16.13 -29.64
C LEU A 6 0.29 -14.80 -30.37
N SER A 7 -0.68 -14.43 -31.21
CA SER A 7 -0.65 -13.12 -31.86
C SER A 7 -0.56 -12.00 -30.82
N PRO A 8 0.06 -10.84 -31.13
CA PRO A 8 0.09 -9.70 -30.22
C PRO A 8 -1.31 -9.33 -29.68
N ALA A 9 -2.33 -9.42 -30.53
CA ALA A 9 -3.72 -9.20 -30.15
C ALA A 9 -4.23 -10.20 -29.09
N ALA A 10 -3.89 -11.49 -29.23
CA ALA A 10 -4.29 -12.52 -28.26
C ALA A 10 -3.61 -12.31 -26.89
N ASN A 11 -2.33 -11.92 -26.88
CA ASN A 11 -1.60 -11.60 -25.65
C ASN A 11 -2.19 -10.37 -24.95
N ILE A 12 -2.46 -9.30 -25.69
CA ILE A 12 -3.11 -8.09 -25.16
C ILE A 12 -4.50 -8.41 -24.61
N SER A 13 -5.28 -9.23 -25.32
CA SER A 13 -6.62 -9.64 -24.87
C SER A 13 -6.56 -10.44 -23.56
N ARG A 14 -5.51 -11.23 -23.34
CA ARG A 14 -5.26 -11.91 -22.06
C ARG A 14 -4.97 -10.90 -20.94
N LEU A 15 -4.16 -9.87 -21.19
CA LEU A 15 -3.90 -8.82 -20.21
C LEU A 15 -5.18 -8.07 -19.83
N GLU A 16 -6.03 -7.74 -20.81
CA GLU A 16 -7.29 -7.03 -20.57
C GLU A 16 -8.28 -7.84 -19.71
N LYS A 17 -8.31 -9.17 -19.85
CA LYS A 17 -9.12 -10.05 -18.99
C LYS A 17 -8.71 -9.98 -17.52
N SER A 18 -7.42 -9.75 -17.24
CA SER A 18 -6.90 -9.70 -15.87
C SER A 18 -6.91 -8.30 -15.26
N LEU A 19 -6.62 -7.27 -16.07
CA LEU A 19 -6.40 -5.90 -15.56
C LEU A 19 -7.59 -4.96 -15.77
N GLY A 20 -8.45 -5.28 -16.74
CA GLY A 20 -9.40 -4.35 -17.35
C GLY A 20 -8.88 -3.77 -18.66
N ARG A 21 -9.72 -2.98 -19.34
CA ARG A 21 -9.45 -2.44 -20.68
C ARG A 21 -8.16 -1.61 -20.72
N LEU A 22 -7.34 -1.86 -21.75
CA LEU A 22 -6.14 -1.10 -22.08
C LEU A 22 -6.46 -0.01 -23.12
N GLY A 23 -5.82 1.15 -22.99
CA GLY A 23 -5.92 2.23 -23.96
C GLY A 23 -5.23 1.90 -25.28
N PRO A 24 -5.63 2.52 -26.42
CA PRO A 24 -5.00 2.27 -27.72
C PRO A 24 -3.47 2.47 -27.71
N VAL A 25 -2.99 3.54 -27.07
CA VAL A 25 -1.56 3.83 -26.94
C VAL A 25 -0.84 2.73 -26.17
N GLN A 26 -1.41 2.26 -25.05
CA GLN A 26 -0.83 1.18 -24.25
C GLN A 26 -0.71 -0.11 -25.08
N LYS A 27 -1.73 -0.43 -25.89
CA LYS A 27 -1.70 -1.58 -26.81
C LYS A 27 -0.61 -1.43 -27.87
N MET A 28 -0.47 -0.23 -28.45
CA MET A 28 0.60 0.06 -29.41
C MET A 28 1.98 -0.09 -28.79
N LEU A 29 2.20 0.48 -27.59
CA LEU A 29 3.45 0.35 -26.86
C LEU A 29 3.77 -1.13 -26.56
N LEU A 30 2.80 -1.93 -26.13
CA LEU A 30 3.03 -3.36 -25.86
C LEU A 30 3.27 -4.20 -27.12
N GLY A 31 2.65 -3.85 -28.24
CA GLY A 31 2.62 -4.67 -29.45
C GLY A 31 3.53 -4.25 -30.60
N THR A 32 4.16 -3.07 -30.56
CA THR A 32 4.98 -2.58 -31.67
C THR A 32 6.35 -3.26 -31.76
N ASP A 33 6.78 -3.61 -32.98
CA ASP A 33 8.14 -4.04 -33.34
C ASP A 33 9.05 -2.86 -33.76
N GLY A 34 8.53 -1.63 -33.68
CA GLY A 34 9.25 -0.38 -33.90
C GLY A 34 9.95 0.17 -32.66
N SER A 35 10.71 1.25 -32.86
CA SER A 35 11.24 2.04 -31.73
C SER A 35 10.11 2.83 -31.08
N VAL A 36 9.96 2.74 -29.76
CA VAL A 36 8.91 3.50 -29.04
C VAL A 36 9.23 4.98 -28.90
N THR A 37 10.50 5.40 -29.04
CA THR A 37 10.89 6.80 -28.86
C THR A 37 10.08 7.75 -29.74
N GLY A 38 9.99 7.48 -31.05
CA GLY A 38 9.23 8.34 -31.97
C GLY A 38 7.71 8.31 -31.72
N LEU A 39 7.17 7.16 -31.30
CA LEU A 39 5.75 7.06 -30.90
C LEU A 39 5.47 7.90 -29.66
N LEU A 40 6.36 7.86 -28.66
CA LEU A 40 6.24 8.65 -27.45
C LEU A 40 6.34 10.15 -27.74
N GLU A 41 7.23 10.57 -28.64
CA GLU A 41 7.32 11.98 -29.05
C GLU A 41 6.01 12.48 -29.66
N VAL A 42 5.39 11.68 -30.53
CA VAL A 42 4.10 12.01 -31.15
C VAL A 42 2.96 12.01 -30.12
N VAL A 43 2.89 10.98 -29.26
CA VAL A 43 1.82 10.83 -28.26
C VAL A 43 1.89 11.91 -27.18
N THR A 44 3.09 12.25 -26.74
CA THR A 44 3.30 13.22 -25.66
C THR A 44 3.43 14.65 -26.14
N ASN A 45 3.59 14.85 -27.46
CA ASN A 45 3.91 16.14 -28.08
C ASN A 45 5.13 16.80 -27.40
N SER A 46 6.17 16.02 -27.13
CA SER A 46 7.38 16.47 -26.44
C SER A 46 8.58 15.66 -26.92
N PRO A 47 9.78 16.26 -27.11
CA PRO A 47 11.00 15.52 -27.39
C PRO A 47 11.29 14.51 -26.28
N VAL A 48 11.68 13.30 -26.65
CA VAL A 48 12.02 12.24 -25.69
C VAL A 48 13.52 12.07 -25.64
N GLU A 49 14.06 12.06 -24.43
CA GLU A 49 15.47 11.79 -24.18
C GLU A 49 15.66 10.51 -23.33
N VAL A 50 16.88 10.01 -23.35
CA VAL A 50 17.29 8.84 -22.58
C VAL A 50 18.17 9.30 -21.43
N LYS A 51 17.77 8.98 -20.21
CA LYS A 51 18.57 9.14 -19.01
C LYS A 51 19.07 7.77 -18.56
N THR A 52 20.38 7.57 -18.52
CA THR A 52 20.95 6.32 -18.00
C THR A 52 20.97 6.32 -16.48
N LEU A 53 20.40 5.27 -15.89
CA LEU A 53 20.37 5.05 -14.45
C LEU A 53 21.51 4.15 -14.01
N VAL A 54 21.77 3.08 -14.76
CA VAL A 54 22.84 2.13 -14.50
C VAL A 54 23.44 1.68 -15.82
N GLN A 55 24.76 1.62 -15.91
CA GLN A 55 25.45 0.96 -17.01
C GLN A 55 26.73 0.31 -16.51
N LYS A 56 26.87 -1.00 -16.74
CA LYS A 56 28.06 -1.77 -16.34
C LYS A 56 28.23 -3.02 -17.18
N VAL A 57 29.46 -3.50 -17.26
CA VAL A 57 29.77 -4.83 -17.77
C VAL A 57 29.58 -5.83 -16.64
N MET A 58 28.86 -6.91 -16.90
CA MET A 58 28.67 -8.00 -15.93
C MET A 58 28.61 -9.36 -16.63
N PRO A 59 28.93 -10.46 -15.94
CA PRO A 59 28.74 -11.80 -16.47
C PRO A 59 27.24 -12.11 -16.66
N ALA A 60 26.89 -12.78 -17.75
CA ALA A 60 25.54 -13.25 -18.00
C ALA A 60 25.14 -14.36 -17.02
N ASP A 61 23.99 -14.21 -16.37
CA ASP A 61 23.34 -15.30 -15.63
C ASP A 61 22.67 -16.31 -16.59
N GLU A 62 22.09 -17.38 -16.06
CA GLU A 62 21.46 -18.42 -16.89
C GLU A 62 20.31 -17.89 -17.76
N ALA A 63 19.49 -16.96 -17.23
CA ALA A 63 18.35 -16.42 -17.94
C ALA A 63 18.79 -15.51 -19.10
N VAL A 64 19.73 -14.60 -18.83
CA VAL A 64 20.33 -13.70 -19.82
C VAL A 64 21.09 -14.49 -20.88
N ALA A 65 21.84 -15.52 -20.47
CA ALA A 65 22.58 -16.37 -21.38
C ALA A 65 21.66 -17.15 -22.33
N SER A 66 20.57 -17.70 -21.79
CA SER A 66 19.52 -18.34 -22.59
C SER A 66 18.85 -17.35 -23.55
N ASP A 67 18.54 -16.14 -23.08
CA ASP A 67 17.87 -15.14 -23.89
C ASP A 67 18.73 -14.64 -25.06
N LEU A 68 20.03 -14.50 -24.83
CA LEU A 68 20.98 -14.01 -25.82
C LEU A 68 21.65 -15.14 -26.62
N GLU A 69 21.37 -16.41 -26.33
CA GLU A 69 22.05 -17.56 -26.93
C GLU A 69 23.58 -17.48 -26.79
N ILE A 70 24.06 -17.15 -25.59
CA ILE A 70 25.48 -17.10 -25.19
C ILE A 70 25.72 -18.07 -24.03
N LYS A 71 26.99 -18.28 -23.64
CA LYS A 71 27.30 -19.10 -22.47
C LYS A 71 27.11 -18.29 -21.18
N PRO A 72 26.62 -18.91 -20.08
CA PRO A 72 26.67 -18.30 -18.76
C PRO A 72 28.10 -17.86 -18.42
N GLY A 73 28.24 -16.68 -17.82
CA GLY A 73 29.53 -16.07 -17.51
C GLY A 73 30.14 -15.19 -18.61
N GLU A 74 29.63 -15.23 -19.86
CA GLU A 74 30.08 -14.30 -20.90
C GLU A 74 29.73 -12.84 -20.55
N GLU A 75 30.60 -11.90 -20.92
CA GLU A 75 30.41 -10.48 -20.60
C GLU A 75 29.27 -9.86 -21.41
N VAL A 76 28.33 -9.26 -20.69
CA VAL A 76 27.24 -8.46 -21.25
C VAL A 76 27.32 -7.02 -20.76
N ASN A 77 27.04 -6.07 -21.64
CA ASN A 77 26.73 -4.71 -21.26
C ASN A 77 25.30 -4.69 -20.71
N PHE A 78 25.17 -4.49 -19.39
CA PHE A 78 23.91 -4.28 -18.70
C PHE A 78 23.63 -2.80 -18.62
N ARG A 79 22.46 -2.39 -19.12
CA ARG A 79 22.07 -0.98 -19.14
C ARG A 79 20.61 -0.82 -18.72
N VAL A 80 20.38 0.08 -17.78
CA VAL A 80 19.08 0.53 -17.30
C VAL A 80 18.90 2.00 -17.66
N VAL A 81 17.84 2.32 -18.38
CA VAL A 81 17.54 3.68 -18.80
C VAL A 81 16.10 4.07 -18.52
N LEU A 82 15.90 5.38 -18.41
CA LEU A 82 14.60 6.02 -18.37
C LEU A 82 14.41 6.82 -19.66
N LEU A 83 13.37 6.51 -20.41
CA LEU A 83 12.86 7.41 -21.44
C LEU A 83 12.00 8.45 -20.76
N GLN A 84 12.33 9.72 -20.92
CA GLN A 84 11.64 10.82 -20.27
C GLN A 84 11.40 11.98 -21.24
N LYS A 85 10.39 12.80 -20.97
CA LYS A 85 10.20 14.05 -21.72
C LYS A 85 11.36 14.99 -21.41
N ARG A 86 11.98 15.58 -22.43
CA ARG A 86 13.09 16.52 -22.25
C ARG A 86 12.69 17.71 -21.39
N ASP A 87 11.49 18.25 -21.65
CA ASP A 87 11.07 19.54 -21.07
C ASP A 87 10.59 19.42 -19.62
N SER A 88 9.83 18.37 -19.29
CA SER A 88 9.28 18.17 -17.93
C SER A 88 10.04 17.16 -17.09
N GLN A 89 10.99 16.42 -17.67
CA GLN A 89 11.69 15.29 -17.06
C GLN A 89 10.72 14.17 -16.59
N GLU A 90 9.50 14.16 -17.12
CA GLU A 90 8.50 13.14 -16.82
C GLU A 90 8.91 11.79 -17.39
N ALA A 91 9.00 10.79 -16.53
CA ALA A 91 9.33 9.42 -16.87
C ALA A 91 8.22 8.72 -17.66
N LEU A 92 8.56 8.18 -18.82
CA LEU A 92 7.62 7.53 -19.75
C LEU A 92 7.79 6.00 -19.77
N ILE A 93 9.02 5.53 -19.94
CA ILE A 93 9.35 4.09 -20.02
C ILE A 93 10.63 3.82 -19.24
N TYR A 94 10.64 2.74 -18.48
CA TYR A 94 11.80 2.16 -17.82
C TYR A 94 12.27 0.97 -18.64
N ALA A 95 13.50 0.99 -19.13
CA ALA A 95 14.03 -0.04 -20.01
C ALA A 95 15.30 -0.66 -19.43
N VAL A 96 15.31 -2.00 -19.39
CA VAL A 96 16.46 -2.82 -19.00
C VAL A 96 16.93 -3.56 -20.25
N SER A 97 18.22 -3.51 -20.54
CA SER A 97 18.81 -4.17 -21.70
C SER A 97 20.10 -4.90 -21.36
N HIS A 98 20.29 -6.02 -22.06
CA HIS A 98 21.52 -6.83 -22.02
C HIS A 98 22.05 -6.98 -23.44
N THR A 99 23.35 -6.77 -23.63
CA THR A 99 24.01 -6.88 -24.93
C THR A 99 25.33 -7.64 -24.80
N PRO A 100 25.54 -8.78 -25.50
CA PRO A 100 26.80 -9.51 -25.47
C PRO A 100 27.93 -8.69 -26.07
N ILE A 101 29.00 -8.45 -25.31
CA ILE A 101 30.13 -7.64 -25.77
C ILE A 101 30.88 -8.34 -26.90
N CYS A 102 30.93 -9.67 -26.86
CA CYS A 102 31.56 -10.51 -27.87
C CYS A 102 30.95 -10.35 -29.29
N ARG A 103 29.76 -9.77 -29.41
CA ARG A 103 29.04 -9.56 -30.68
C ARG A 103 29.11 -8.12 -31.20
N LEU A 104 29.83 -7.23 -30.51
CA LEU A 104 29.92 -5.82 -30.86
C LEU A 104 31.20 -5.52 -31.65
N GLU A 105 31.02 -4.87 -32.81
CA GLU A 105 32.11 -4.25 -33.55
C GLU A 105 32.64 -3.02 -32.78
N ALA A 106 33.93 -2.67 -32.94
CA ALA A 106 34.59 -1.67 -32.08
C ALA A 106 33.86 -0.32 -32.00
N GLY A 107 33.48 0.27 -33.15
CA GLY A 107 32.76 1.55 -33.17
C GLY A 107 31.34 1.48 -32.61
N PHE A 108 30.66 0.34 -32.74
CA PHE A 108 29.34 0.12 -32.15
C PHE A 108 29.44 -0.09 -30.63
N LYS A 109 30.49 -0.79 -30.17
CA LYS A 109 30.81 -0.97 -28.76
C LYS A 109 31.07 0.37 -28.08
N ASP A 110 31.84 1.26 -28.72
CA ASP A 110 32.16 2.57 -28.17
C ASP A 110 30.90 3.43 -27.98
N ASP A 111 30.00 3.49 -28.96
CA ASP A 111 28.76 4.25 -28.82
C ASP A 111 27.76 3.60 -27.84
N LEU A 112 27.72 2.27 -27.75
CA LEU A 112 26.85 1.57 -26.80
C LEU A 112 27.33 1.69 -25.35
N THR A 113 28.65 1.84 -25.16
CA THR A 113 29.25 2.10 -23.84
C THR A 113 29.11 3.56 -23.40
N ARG A 114 28.72 4.47 -24.31
CA ARG A 114 28.35 5.85 -23.94
C ARG A 114 26.94 5.91 -23.36
N ALA A 115 26.86 6.44 -22.14
CA ALA A 115 25.65 6.40 -21.33
C ALA A 115 24.43 7.05 -21.98
N ASP A 116 24.54 8.14 -22.74
CA ASP A 116 23.35 8.96 -23.06
C ASP A 116 22.84 8.83 -24.50
N ILE A 117 23.29 7.83 -25.26
CA ILE A 117 22.82 7.62 -26.64
C ILE A 117 21.74 6.52 -26.67
N PRO A 118 20.54 6.78 -27.23
CA PRO A 118 19.50 5.76 -27.37
C PRO A 118 19.93 4.64 -28.31
N ILE A 119 19.62 3.38 -27.97
CA ILE A 119 19.98 2.19 -28.78
C ILE A 119 19.50 2.34 -30.23
N GLY A 120 18.28 2.84 -30.45
CA GLY A 120 17.75 3.06 -31.81
C GLY A 120 18.57 4.07 -32.63
N VAL A 121 19.13 5.09 -31.99
CA VAL A 121 20.00 6.09 -32.66
C VAL A 121 21.34 5.46 -33.00
N ILE A 122 21.90 4.64 -32.10
CA ILE A 122 23.16 3.92 -32.35
C ILE A 122 22.98 2.95 -33.53
N LEU A 123 21.91 2.16 -33.55
CA LEU A 123 21.62 1.24 -34.65
C LEU A 123 21.53 1.97 -36.00
N LYS A 124 20.88 3.15 -36.03
CA LYS A 124 20.76 3.97 -37.24
C LYS A 124 22.11 4.58 -37.67
N LYS A 125 22.91 5.08 -36.72
CA LYS A 125 24.23 5.66 -36.99
C LYS A 125 25.18 4.67 -37.65
N HIS A 126 25.11 3.41 -37.23
CA HIS A 126 25.94 2.31 -37.75
C HIS A 126 25.25 1.51 -38.89
N SER A 127 24.10 1.99 -39.41
CA SER A 127 23.32 1.32 -40.45
C SER A 127 23.08 -0.18 -40.18
N ILE A 128 22.75 -0.51 -38.93
CA ILE A 128 22.58 -1.90 -38.49
C ILE A 128 21.18 -2.38 -38.90
N GLU A 129 21.15 -3.20 -39.94
CA GLU A 129 19.98 -3.98 -40.32
C GLU A 129 19.64 -4.98 -39.20
N SER A 130 18.45 -4.81 -38.62
CA SER A 130 17.96 -5.62 -37.51
C SER A 130 16.44 -5.68 -37.51
N ARG A 131 15.89 -6.70 -36.87
CA ARG A 131 14.45 -6.82 -36.61
C ARG A 131 14.19 -7.01 -35.12
N ARG A 132 13.02 -6.58 -34.65
CA ARG A 132 12.58 -6.82 -33.28
C ARG A 132 11.63 -8.02 -33.26
N GLU A 133 11.87 -8.94 -32.34
CA GLU A 133 10.99 -10.08 -32.08
C GLU A 133 10.45 -9.97 -30.66
N ILE A 134 9.15 -9.69 -30.51
CA ILE A 134 8.48 -9.60 -29.20
C ILE A 134 8.40 -11.00 -28.61
N THR A 135 9.02 -11.19 -27.45
CA THR A 135 9.06 -12.49 -26.77
C THR A 135 7.93 -12.62 -25.75
N SER A 136 7.56 -11.53 -25.08
CA SER A 136 6.45 -11.55 -24.12
C SER A 136 5.85 -10.17 -23.87
N THR A 137 4.60 -10.17 -23.46
CA THR A 137 3.92 -9.00 -22.87
C THR A 137 3.27 -9.46 -21.57
N SER A 138 3.52 -8.74 -20.48
CA SER A 138 3.06 -9.12 -19.14
C SER A 138 2.78 -7.89 -18.30
N PHE A 139 2.30 -8.10 -17.08
CA PHE A 139 2.26 -7.05 -16.07
C PHE A 139 2.89 -7.55 -14.78
N VAL A 140 3.47 -6.63 -14.02
CA VAL A 140 4.07 -6.92 -12.72
C VAL A 140 3.70 -5.82 -11.72
N PRO A 141 3.64 -6.12 -10.42
CA PRO A 141 3.56 -5.07 -9.41
C PRO A 141 4.79 -4.15 -9.46
N ALA A 142 4.61 -2.87 -9.18
CA ALA A 142 5.69 -1.91 -9.06
C ALA A 142 6.61 -2.31 -7.89
N GLY A 143 7.90 -2.50 -8.20
CA GLY A 143 8.96 -2.63 -7.20
C GLY A 143 9.65 -1.29 -6.96
N ASP A 144 10.65 -1.27 -6.10
CA ASP A 144 11.32 -0.03 -5.65
C ASP A 144 11.92 0.78 -6.79
N GLU A 145 12.48 0.12 -7.80
CA GLU A 145 13.03 0.79 -8.99
C GLU A 145 11.94 1.51 -9.78
N HIS A 146 10.77 0.88 -9.95
CA HIS A 146 9.63 1.51 -10.60
C HIS A 146 9.08 2.68 -9.78
N CYS A 147 8.99 2.53 -8.45
CA CYS A 147 8.52 3.59 -7.56
C CYS A 147 9.44 4.82 -7.63
N ARG A 148 10.76 4.61 -7.64
CA ARG A 148 11.74 5.69 -7.82
C ARG A 148 11.69 6.32 -9.21
N ALA A 149 11.50 5.51 -10.25
CA ALA A 149 11.51 5.97 -11.63
C ALA A 149 10.26 6.79 -11.99
N PHE A 150 9.08 6.36 -11.54
CA PHE A 150 7.80 6.93 -11.97
C PHE A 150 7.01 7.67 -10.87
N GLY A 151 7.48 7.64 -9.62
CA GLY A 151 6.71 8.17 -8.49
C GLY A 151 5.41 7.40 -8.22
N VAL A 152 5.32 6.15 -8.68
CA VAL A 152 4.18 5.26 -8.42
C VAL A 152 4.28 4.65 -7.02
N PHE A 153 3.15 4.22 -6.47
CA PHE A 153 3.13 3.48 -5.22
C PHE A 153 3.53 2.01 -5.42
N PRO A 154 4.09 1.36 -4.38
CA PRO A 154 4.29 -0.08 -4.38
C PRO A 154 3.00 -0.83 -4.74
N ARG A 155 3.15 -1.92 -5.48
CA ARG A 155 2.05 -2.76 -6.00
C ARG A 155 1.13 -2.13 -7.06
N GLU A 156 1.38 -0.89 -7.47
CA GLU A 156 0.74 -0.39 -8.70
C GLU A 156 1.12 -1.27 -9.89
N VAL A 157 0.20 -1.40 -10.85
CA VAL A 157 0.41 -2.28 -11.99
C VAL A 157 1.37 -1.63 -12.97
N MET A 158 2.44 -2.34 -13.31
CA MET A 158 3.36 -2.00 -14.38
C MET A 158 3.09 -2.90 -15.57
N LEU A 159 2.82 -2.31 -16.72
CA LEU A 159 2.77 -3.03 -17.99
C LEU A 159 4.18 -3.20 -18.50
N SER A 160 4.50 -4.38 -19.05
CA SER A 160 5.82 -4.63 -19.58
C SER A 160 5.79 -5.46 -20.86
N ARG A 161 6.80 -5.25 -21.70
CA ARG A 161 7.09 -6.07 -22.86
C ARG A 161 8.56 -6.44 -22.86
N SER A 162 8.85 -7.65 -23.28
CA SER A 162 10.20 -8.11 -23.56
C SER A 162 10.33 -8.44 -25.04
N TYR A 163 11.44 -8.05 -25.64
CA TYR A 163 11.74 -8.33 -27.03
C TYR A 163 13.24 -8.47 -27.26
N LYS A 164 13.60 -9.11 -28.37
CA LYS A 164 14.98 -9.27 -28.80
C LYS A 164 15.20 -8.47 -30.09
N ILE A 165 16.34 -7.81 -30.18
CA ILE A 165 16.84 -7.25 -31.44
C ILE A 165 17.71 -8.32 -32.08
N ILE A 166 17.30 -8.83 -33.24
CA ILE A 166 18.00 -9.89 -33.97
C ILE A 166 18.85 -9.28 -35.09
N ARG A 167 20.12 -9.66 -35.15
CA ARG A 167 21.07 -9.30 -36.23
C ARG A 167 21.69 -10.58 -36.79
N GLN A 168 21.70 -10.72 -38.11
CA GLN A 168 22.28 -11.89 -38.79
C GLN A 168 21.75 -13.24 -38.25
N GLY A 169 20.47 -13.28 -37.89
CA GLY A 169 19.81 -14.49 -37.37
C GLY A 169 20.13 -14.84 -35.92
N ARG A 170 20.85 -13.99 -35.16
CA ARG A 170 21.16 -14.21 -33.73
C ARG A 170 20.70 -13.05 -32.86
N PRO A 171 20.33 -13.28 -31.58
CA PRO A 171 20.00 -12.21 -30.63
C PRO A 171 21.19 -11.27 -30.39
N LEU A 172 21.03 -9.98 -30.67
CA LEU A 172 22.03 -8.96 -30.38
C LEU A 172 21.75 -8.27 -29.04
N ILE A 173 20.48 -7.93 -28.77
CA ILE A 173 20.08 -7.23 -27.55
C ILE A 173 18.79 -7.84 -27.02
N SER A 174 18.74 -8.16 -25.73
CA SER A 174 17.50 -8.48 -25.01
C SER A 174 17.05 -7.22 -24.27
N ILE A 175 15.81 -6.80 -24.47
CA ILE A 175 15.26 -5.56 -23.89
C ILE A 175 13.93 -5.87 -23.21
N LYS A 176 13.78 -5.38 -21.97
CA LYS A 176 12.52 -5.32 -21.24
C LYS A 176 12.15 -3.86 -21.00
N GLU A 177 11.02 -3.44 -21.51
CA GLU A 177 10.45 -2.11 -21.30
C GLU A 177 9.23 -2.21 -20.40
N SER A 178 9.12 -1.30 -19.43
CA SER A 178 8.02 -1.25 -18.45
C SER A 178 7.52 0.17 -18.27
N PHE A 179 6.21 0.32 -18.07
CA PHE A 179 5.56 1.61 -17.80
C PHE A 179 4.30 1.44 -16.94
N PRO A 180 3.88 2.45 -16.16
CA PRO A 180 2.72 2.30 -15.28
C PRO A 180 1.42 2.10 -16.08
N TYR A 181 0.56 1.19 -15.62
CA TYR A 181 -0.78 0.91 -16.19
C TYR A 181 -1.69 2.15 -16.23
N ASN A 182 -1.48 3.10 -15.32
CA ASN A 182 -2.24 4.34 -15.28
C ASN A 182 -1.65 5.45 -16.16
N SER A 183 -0.60 5.17 -16.96
CA SER A 183 -0.04 6.12 -17.94
C SER A 183 -0.63 5.89 -19.32
N PHE A 184 -0.66 6.95 -20.15
CA PHE A 184 -1.12 6.90 -21.55
C PHE A 184 -2.58 6.46 -21.69
N ARG A 185 -3.42 6.86 -20.74
CA ARG A 185 -4.87 6.67 -20.76
C ARG A 185 -5.56 7.99 -21.14
N GLU A 186 -6.77 7.85 -21.65
CA GLU A 186 -7.60 9.00 -22.04
C GLU A 186 -8.33 9.63 -20.86
N ARG A 187 -8.49 8.87 -19.76
CA ARG A 187 -9.25 9.28 -18.58
C ARG A 187 -8.32 9.45 -17.39
N GLU A 188 -8.49 10.59 -16.72
CA GLU A 188 -7.87 10.86 -15.44
C GLU A 188 -8.27 9.81 -14.41
N ARG A 189 -7.28 9.33 -13.66
CA ARG A 189 -7.44 8.40 -12.55
C ARG A 189 -6.89 8.98 -11.28
N VAL A 190 -7.55 8.69 -10.17
CA VAL A 190 -7.08 8.98 -8.83
C VAL A 190 -6.62 7.70 -8.18
N ILE A 191 -5.38 7.67 -7.73
CA ILE A 191 -4.76 6.54 -7.03
C ILE A 191 -4.48 6.98 -5.59
N ILE A 192 -4.94 6.18 -4.63
CA ILE A 192 -4.77 6.42 -3.21
C ILE A 192 -4.15 5.20 -2.56
N GLN A 193 -3.02 5.39 -1.86
CA GLN A 193 -2.44 4.39 -0.98
C GLN A 193 -2.67 4.80 0.48
N THR A 194 -3.40 3.99 1.23
CA THR A 194 -3.73 4.25 2.63
C THR A 194 -2.79 3.51 3.57
N PRO A 195 -2.48 4.03 4.77
CA PRO A 195 -1.91 3.19 5.83
C PRO A 195 -2.90 2.12 6.31
N SER A 196 -2.47 1.30 7.26
CA SER A 196 -3.36 0.66 8.24
C SER A 196 -3.09 1.24 9.63
N ARG A 197 -3.73 0.72 10.68
CA ARG A 197 -3.44 1.21 12.05
C ARG A 197 -3.56 0.13 13.10
N LEU A 198 -2.76 0.26 14.14
CA LEU A 198 -2.98 -0.37 15.43
C LEU A 198 -3.85 0.54 16.30
N HIS A 199 -4.77 -0.07 17.05
CA HIS A 199 -5.54 0.61 18.07
C HIS A 199 -5.23 -0.01 19.43
N LEU A 200 -4.40 0.70 20.20
CA LEU A 200 -3.78 0.19 21.42
C LEU A 200 -4.78 0.11 22.56
N THR A 201 -5.66 1.10 22.75
CA THR A 201 -6.69 1.09 23.80
C THR A 201 -7.72 2.20 23.59
N LEU A 202 -8.91 2.07 24.22
CA LEU A 202 -9.88 3.16 24.42
C LEU A 202 -9.64 3.80 25.79
N THR A 203 -9.78 5.13 25.89
CA THR A 203 -9.34 5.88 27.08
C THR A 203 -10.38 5.91 28.21
N ASP A 204 -11.50 6.58 28.02
CA ASP A 204 -12.52 6.83 29.03
C ASP A 204 -13.85 6.17 28.65
N LEU A 205 -14.21 5.08 29.33
CA LEU A 205 -15.53 4.47 29.23
C LEU A 205 -16.26 4.50 30.58
N THR A 206 -16.02 5.50 31.42
CA THR A 206 -16.78 5.70 32.67
C THR A 206 -18.04 6.51 32.43
N GLY A 207 -17.95 7.54 31.58
CA GLY A 207 -19.03 8.50 31.33
C GLY A 207 -19.26 9.52 32.45
N SER A 208 -18.38 9.58 33.46
CA SER A 208 -18.52 10.50 34.61
C SER A 208 -17.89 11.88 34.38
N SER A 209 -16.98 12.01 33.41
CA SER A 209 -16.19 13.23 33.15
C SER A 209 -16.86 14.24 32.19
N GLY A 210 -18.08 13.94 31.70
CA GLY A 210 -18.72 14.68 30.60
C GLY A 210 -18.09 14.41 29.22
N ARG A 211 -17.18 13.43 29.14
CA ARG A 211 -16.61 12.85 27.92
C ARG A 211 -16.62 11.33 27.99
N VAL A 212 -16.51 10.69 26.82
CA VAL A 212 -16.33 9.25 26.66
C VAL A 212 -15.46 8.94 25.45
N ASP A 213 -15.08 7.68 25.36
CA ASP A 213 -14.22 7.06 24.36
C ASP A 213 -12.78 7.58 24.45
N GLY A 214 -12.23 8.19 23.41
CA GLY A 214 -10.80 8.47 23.35
C GLY A 214 -10.04 7.22 22.93
N GLY A 215 -8.88 7.41 22.30
CA GLY A 215 -8.13 6.29 21.75
C GLY A 215 -6.67 6.60 21.59
N VAL A 216 -5.87 5.54 21.57
CA VAL A 216 -4.44 5.58 21.23
C VAL A 216 -4.16 4.63 20.09
N GLY A 217 -3.38 5.06 19.11
CA GLY A 217 -3.02 4.20 17.98
C GLY A 217 -1.73 4.58 17.28
N ILE A 218 -1.29 3.65 16.43
CA ILE A 218 -0.08 3.78 15.62
C ILE A 218 -0.47 3.50 14.18
N SER A 219 -0.08 4.38 13.27
CA SER A 219 -0.29 4.18 11.83
C SER A 219 0.79 3.26 11.26
N LEU A 220 0.41 2.32 10.40
CA LEU A 220 1.31 1.30 9.84
C LEU A 220 1.49 1.51 8.34
N ASP A 221 2.70 1.25 7.84
CA ASP A 221 3.00 1.33 6.41
C ASP A 221 2.46 0.13 5.62
N GLU A 222 2.60 -1.08 6.19
CA GLU A 222 2.02 -2.31 5.68
C GLU A 222 1.28 -3.06 6.82
N PRO A 223 0.19 -3.78 6.52
CA PRO A 223 -0.44 -3.87 5.21
C PRO A 223 -1.13 -2.55 4.84
N ASN A 224 -1.07 -2.16 3.57
CA ASN A 224 -1.78 -0.99 3.03
C ASN A 224 -2.92 -1.37 2.08
N ILE A 225 -3.72 -0.36 1.71
CA ILE A 225 -4.75 -0.47 0.66
C ILE A 225 -4.35 0.42 -0.50
N LEU A 226 -4.45 -0.12 -1.71
CA LEU A 226 -4.27 0.61 -2.95
C LEU A 226 -5.60 0.68 -3.69
N LEU A 227 -6.17 1.88 -3.78
CA LEU A 227 -7.43 2.18 -4.44
C LEU A 227 -7.18 3.01 -5.69
N GLU A 228 -7.75 2.58 -6.80
CA GLU A 228 -7.82 3.34 -8.05
C GLU A 228 -9.28 3.76 -8.29
N ALA A 229 -9.49 4.96 -8.81
CA ALA A 229 -10.81 5.40 -9.25
C ALA A 229 -10.73 6.22 -10.54
N GLU A 230 -11.71 6.06 -11.41
CA GLU A 230 -11.88 6.87 -12.62
C GLU A 230 -13.35 7.24 -12.82
N LYS A 231 -13.62 8.33 -13.55
CA LYS A 231 -15.01 8.71 -13.88
C LYS A 231 -15.69 7.66 -14.75
N SER A 232 -16.94 7.38 -14.43
CA SER A 232 -17.80 6.43 -15.13
C SER A 232 -19.25 6.95 -15.12
N GLU A 233 -20.10 6.43 -16.01
CA GLU A 233 -21.53 6.74 -15.99
C GLU A 233 -22.18 6.22 -14.71
N GLU A 234 -21.87 4.96 -14.37
CA GLU A 234 -22.34 4.31 -13.15
C GLU A 234 -21.27 4.26 -12.06
N LEU A 235 -21.73 4.23 -10.80
CA LEU A 235 -20.86 4.00 -9.65
C LEU A 235 -20.72 2.49 -9.38
N THR A 236 -19.54 1.96 -9.64
CA THR A 236 -19.20 0.53 -9.52
C THR A 236 -17.91 0.34 -8.74
N ALA A 237 -17.74 -0.83 -8.11
CA ALA A 237 -16.50 -1.17 -7.41
C ALA A 237 -16.09 -2.62 -7.70
N ALA A 238 -14.79 -2.88 -7.81
CA ALA A 238 -14.21 -4.21 -8.02
C ALA A 238 -13.01 -4.45 -7.09
N GLY A 239 -12.71 -5.72 -6.82
CA GLY A 239 -11.62 -6.16 -5.93
C GLY A 239 -12.11 -6.62 -4.55
N VAL A 240 -11.16 -7.05 -3.71
CA VAL A 240 -11.45 -7.55 -2.37
C VAL A 240 -12.02 -6.42 -1.51
N ASN A 241 -13.17 -6.63 -0.86
CA ASN A 241 -13.92 -5.64 -0.08
C ASN A 241 -14.57 -4.50 -0.90
N ALA A 242 -14.82 -4.71 -2.19
CA ALA A 242 -15.45 -3.73 -3.09
C ALA A 242 -16.77 -3.16 -2.55
N ASP A 243 -17.61 -3.98 -1.91
CA ASP A 243 -18.90 -3.54 -1.34
C ASP A 243 -18.74 -2.40 -0.34
N ARG A 244 -17.64 -2.44 0.44
CA ARG A 244 -17.35 -1.39 1.44
C ARG A 244 -16.97 -0.08 0.76
N ALA A 245 -16.16 -0.14 -0.29
CA ALA A 245 -15.80 1.03 -1.10
C ALA A 245 -17.05 1.62 -1.78
N LEU A 246 -17.88 0.75 -2.39
CA LEU A 246 -19.10 1.14 -3.07
C LEU A 246 -20.09 1.83 -2.14
N SER A 247 -20.33 1.25 -0.95
CA SER A 247 -21.23 1.85 0.05
C SER A 247 -20.76 3.24 0.49
N ALA A 248 -19.46 3.40 0.75
CA ALA A 248 -18.89 4.68 1.14
C ALA A 248 -18.94 5.72 0.01
N ALA A 249 -18.59 5.31 -1.21
CA ALA A 249 -18.66 6.19 -2.38
C ALA A 249 -20.11 6.62 -2.67
N LYS A 250 -21.10 5.72 -2.54
CA LYS A 250 -22.53 6.06 -2.69
C LYS A 250 -22.98 7.11 -1.68
N ALA A 251 -22.54 7.01 -0.43
CA ALA A 251 -22.89 7.99 0.60
C ALA A 251 -22.35 9.38 0.25
N VAL A 252 -21.08 9.48 -0.18
CA VAL A 252 -20.46 10.75 -0.60
C VAL A 252 -21.06 11.27 -1.90
N GLN A 253 -21.31 10.40 -2.88
CA GLN A 253 -21.96 10.73 -4.15
C GLN A 253 -23.31 11.40 -3.91
N LYS A 254 -24.15 10.80 -3.06
CA LYS A 254 -25.46 11.34 -2.69
C LYS A 254 -25.34 12.66 -1.93
N HIS A 255 -24.39 12.77 -0.99
CA HIS A 255 -24.20 13.97 -0.18
C HIS A 255 -23.79 15.19 -1.02
N LEU A 256 -22.93 14.99 -2.01
CA LEU A 256 -22.38 16.07 -2.85
C LEU A 256 -23.06 16.20 -4.22
N ASN A 257 -24.03 15.33 -4.54
CA ASN A 257 -24.67 15.22 -5.85
C ASN A 257 -23.65 15.07 -7.01
N LEU A 258 -22.77 14.06 -6.89
CA LEU A 258 -21.72 13.76 -7.87
C LEU A 258 -22.14 12.68 -8.88
N GLY A 259 -21.43 12.60 -10.01
CA GLY A 259 -21.62 11.53 -11.00
C GLY A 259 -21.01 10.18 -10.57
N GLY A 260 -21.01 9.21 -11.49
CA GLY A 260 -20.48 7.86 -11.26
C GLY A 260 -18.95 7.73 -11.31
N ALA A 261 -18.45 6.64 -10.74
CA ALA A 261 -17.04 6.30 -10.81
C ALA A 261 -16.85 4.78 -10.86
N HIS A 262 -15.83 4.31 -11.56
CA HIS A 262 -15.37 2.94 -11.42
C HIS A 262 -14.22 2.90 -10.42
N ILE A 263 -14.41 2.18 -9.31
CA ILE A 263 -13.43 2.04 -8.24
C ILE A 263 -12.82 0.63 -8.30
N THR A 264 -11.50 0.52 -8.23
CA THR A 264 -10.79 -0.76 -8.19
C THR A 264 -9.89 -0.82 -6.97
N LEU A 265 -10.10 -1.80 -6.10
CA LEU A 265 -9.18 -2.12 -5.00
C LEU A 265 -8.12 -3.08 -5.52
N ARG A 266 -6.92 -2.56 -5.80
CA ARG A 266 -5.78 -3.31 -6.35
C ARG A 266 -5.00 -4.07 -5.29
N GLY A 267 -5.02 -3.58 -4.06
CA GLY A 267 -4.38 -4.21 -2.91
C GLY A 267 -5.12 -3.87 -1.63
N GLY A 268 -5.06 -4.77 -0.67
CA GLY A 268 -5.72 -4.62 0.62
C GLY A 268 -5.49 -5.83 1.50
N TYR A 269 -6.05 -5.79 2.70
CA TYR A 269 -5.96 -6.84 3.71
C TYR A 269 -7.34 -7.26 4.19
N LYS A 270 -7.41 -8.41 4.86
CA LYS A 270 -8.65 -8.96 5.43
C LYS A 270 -9.30 -7.95 6.37
N LEU A 271 -10.62 -7.77 6.26
CA LEU A 271 -11.36 -6.92 7.19
C LEU A 271 -11.55 -7.61 8.54
N HIS A 272 -11.86 -6.80 9.56
CA HIS A 272 -12.15 -7.28 10.91
C HIS A 272 -10.98 -7.99 11.62
N VAL A 273 -9.76 -7.76 11.14
CA VAL A 273 -8.53 -8.22 11.82
C VAL A 273 -7.95 -7.20 12.80
N GLY A 274 -8.64 -6.08 13.06
CA GLY A 274 -8.17 -5.08 14.03
C GLY A 274 -7.27 -3.99 13.44
N LEU A 275 -7.09 -3.98 12.11
CA LEU A 275 -6.24 -3.02 11.39
C LEU A 275 -7.02 -1.86 10.74
N GLY A 276 -8.32 -1.75 11.00
CA GLY A 276 -9.15 -0.61 10.62
C GLY A 276 -9.40 -0.41 9.11
N GLY A 277 -9.31 -1.48 8.32
CA GLY A 277 -9.51 -1.44 6.86
C GLY A 277 -10.86 -0.85 6.43
N GLY A 278 -11.94 -1.07 7.19
CA GLY A 278 -13.26 -0.54 6.86
C GLY A 278 -13.35 1.00 6.86
N THR A 279 -12.53 1.67 7.69
CA THR A 279 -12.40 3.13 7.71
C THR A 279 -11.48 3.59 6.59
N GLN A 280 -10.34 2.93 6.38
CA GLN A 280 -9.40 3.28 5.31
C GLN A 280 -10.01 3.19 3.91
N ILE A 281 -10.65 2.07 3.59
CA ILE A 281 -11.34 1.86 2.30
C ILE A 281 -12.42 2.92 2.10
N GLY A 282 -13.22 3.18 3.15
CA GLY A 282 -14.33 4.13 3.05
C GLY A 282 -13.87 5.57 2.82
N ILE A 283 -12.85 6.01 3.56
CA ILE A 283 -12.28 7.36 3.38
C ILE A 283 -11.59 7.47 2.02
N ALA A 284 -10.83 6.46 1.60
CA ALA A 284 -10.19 6.45 0.28
C ALA A 284 -11.21 6.56 -0.86
N ALA A 285 -12.28 5.77 -0.82
CA ALA A 285 -13.33 5.81 -1.84
C ALA A 285 -14.03 7.17 -1.91
N GLY A 286 -14.38 7.74 -0.74
CA GLY A 286 -14.96 9.08 -0.67
C GLY A 286 -14.00 10.17 -1.16
N LYS A 287 -12.72 10.10 -0.78
CA LYS A 287 -11.69 11.06 -1.18
C LYS A 287 -11.41 10.99 -2.67
N ALA A 288 -11.36 9.79 -3.25
CA ALA A 288 -11.17 9.60 -4.67
C ALA A 288 -12.32 10.20 -5.48
N LEU A 289 -13.57 10.03 -5.04
CA LEU A 289 -14.74 10.64 -5.68
C LEU A 289 -14.70 12.18 -5.60
N CYS A 290 -14.38 12.72 -4.43
CA CYS A 290 -14.20 14.17 -4.24
C CYS A 290 -13.13 14.72 -5.19
N GLN A 291 -12.02 14.00 -5.35
CA GLN A 291 -10.91 14.40 -6.22
C GLN A 291 -11.31 14.37 -7.69
N LEU A 292 -11.92 13.27 -8.16
CA LEU A 292 -12.38 13.14 -9.56
C LEU A 292 -13.31 14.29 -9.96
N TYR A 293 -14.21 14.70 -9.08
CA TYR A 293 -15.20 15.74 -9.37
C TYR A 293 -14.76 17.16 -8.99
N GLY A 294 -13.55 17.35 -8.48
CA GLY A 294 -13.06 18.67 -8.06
C GLY A 294 -13.89 19.30 -6.92
N ARG A 295 -14.44 18.47 -6.03
CA ARG A 295 -15.29 18.89 -4.90
C ARG A 295 -14.65 18.42 -3.59
N PRO A 296 -13.62 19.13 -3.10
CA PRO A 296 -12.82 18.65 -1.98
C PRO A 296 -13.64 18.66 -0.68
N LEU A 297 -13.58 17.54 0.04
CA LEU A 297 -13.93 17.45 1.46
C LEU A 297 -12.69 17.11 2.28
N SER A 298 -12.68 17.54 3.53
CA SER A 298 -11.71 17.07 4.52
C SER A 298 -11.94 15.59 4.81
N VAL A 299 -10.87 14.94 5.28
CA VAL A 299 -10.91 13.52 5.68
C VAL A 299 -11.96 13.28 6.77
N ARG A 300 -12.12 14.24 7.68
CA ARG A 300 -13.08 14.16 8.79
C ARG A 300 -14.53 14.31 8.33
N GLU A 301 -14.80 15.19 7.35
CA GLU A 301 -16.12 15.31 6.75
C GLU A 301 -16.51 14.04 6.00
N ILE A 302 -15.58 13.48 5.22
CA ILE A 302 -15.81 12.19 4.54
C ILE A 302 -16.12 11.11 5.58
N ALA A 303 -15.31 10.98 6.63
CA ALA A 303 -15.50 10.02 7.70
C ALA A 303 -16.88 10.17 8.37
N ARG A 304 -17.34 11.40 8.61
CA ARG A 304 -18.68 11.68 9.15
C ARG A 304 -19.79 11.22 8.21
N ILE A 305 -19.68 11.51 6.90
CA ILE A 305 -20.67 11.11 5.88
C ILE A 305 -20.80 9.58 5.80
N ILE A 306 -19.70 8.85 5.92
CA ILE A 306 -19.69 7.38 5.85
C ILE A 306 -19.89 6.69 7.21
N SER A 307 -20.30 7.45 8.23
CA SER A 307 -20.51 7.01 9.62
C SER A 307 -19.31 6.25 10.21
N ARG A 308 -18.14 6.89 10.21
CA ARG A 308 -16.91 6.36 10.81
C ARG A 308 -16.29 7.36 11.79
N GLY A 309 -15.68 6.81 12.84
CA GLY A 309 -14.96 7.57 13.86
C GLY A 309 -15.79 8.01 15.07
N GLY A 310 -16.99 7.46 15.28
CA GLY A 310 -17.89 7.82 16.39
C GLY A 310 -17.56 7.20 17.76
N THR A 311 -16.45 6.48 17.87
CA THR A 311 -15.87 6.00 19.15
C THR A 311 -14.45 6.52 19.23
N SER A 312 -13.61 6.19 18.23
CA SER A 312 -12.24 6.67 18.16
C SER A 312 -11.95 7.35 16.83
N GLY A 313 -11.23 8.47 16.92
CA GLY A 313 -10.70 9.25 15.80
C GLY A 313 -9.42 8.69 15.21
N ILE A 314 -8.73 7.75 15.89
CA ILE A 314 -7.46 7.14 15.45
C ILE A 314 -7.52 6.66 14.00
N GLY A 315 -8.61 6.00 13.61
CA GLY A 315 -8.72 5.50 12.25
C GLY A 315 -8.81 6.58 11.17
N THR A 316 -9.40 7.71 11.49
CA THR A 316 -9.48 8.86 10.58
C THR A 316 -8.15 9.61 10.60
N ALA A 317 -7.57 9.79 11.78
CA ALA A 317 -6.29 10.43 12.01
C ALA A 317 -5.12 9.70 11.34
N ALA A 318 -5.12 8.36 11.33
CA ALA A 318 -4.14 7.56 10.60
C ALA A 318 -4.18 7.84 9.11
N PHE A 319 -5.37 8.00 8.52
CA PHE A 319 -5.50 8.42 7.12
C PHE A 319 -5.00 9.85 6.89
N GLU A 320 -5.25 10.75 7.83
CA GLU A 320 -4.99 12.18 7.67
C GLU A 320 -3.52 12.54 7.92
N MET A 321 -2.89 11.97 8.94
CA MET A 321 -1.64 12.46 9.52
C MET A 321 -0.56 11.39 9.72
N GLY A 322 -0.94 10.11 9.86
CA GLY A 322 0.00 9.07 10.26
C GLY A 322 0.56 9.24 11.68
N GLY A 323 1.54 8.40 12.03
CA GLY A 323 2.31 8.46 13.27
C GLY A 323 1.65 7.80 14.48
N PHE A 324 2.14 8.17 15.66
CA PHE A 324 1.53 7.89 16.96
C PHE A 324 0.46 8.93 17.27
N LEU A 325 -0.74 8.48 17.65
CA LEU A 325 -1.94 9.29 17.68
C LEU A 325 -2.70 9.06 18.99
N VAL A 326 -3.15 10.16 19.59
CA VAL A 326 -4.07 10.15 20.74
C VAL A 326 -5.27 11.03 20.43
N ASP A 327 -6.47 10.49 20.57
CA ASP A 327 -7.72 11.24 20.41
C ASP A 327 -8.45 11.43 21.74
N GLY A 328 -9.14 12.56 21.87
CA GLY A 328 -9.80 12.98 23.11
C GLY A 328 -11.25 12.51 23.24
N GLY A 329 -11.71 11.59 22.40
CA GLY A 329 -13.07 11.07 22.44
C GLY A 329 -14.17 12.10 22.12
N HIS A 330 -15.35 11.89 22.70
CA HIS A 330 -16.54 12.68 22.41
C HIS A 330 -17.12 13.31 23.67
N SER A 331 -17.86 14.41 23.49
CA SER A 331 -18.69 14.93 24.58
C SER A 331 -19.83 13.97 24.92
N PHE A 332 -20.09 13.79 26.21
CA PHE A 332 -21.04 12.80 26.72
C PHE A 332 -22.09 13.40 27.64
N GLY A 333 -23.34 12.92 27.53
CA GLY A 333 -24.48 13.32 28.36
C GLY A 333 -25.63 13.95 27.57
N PRO A 334 -26.69 14.41 28.26
CA PRO A 334 -27.87 15.00 27.62
C PRO A 334 -27.51 16.20 26.74
N GLY A 335 -27.95 16.19 25.48
CA GLY A 335 -27.68 17.25 24.51
C GLY A 335 -26.24 17.32 23.99
N ARG A 336 -25.42 16.29 24.27
CA ARG A 336 -24.02 16.19 23.81
C ARG A 336 -23.91 15.23 22.62
N GLU A 337 -22.69 15.02 22.13
CA GLU A 337 -22.46 14.17 20.95
C GLU A 337 -22.89 12.71 21.17
N LYS A 338 -22.69 12.18 22.38
CA LYS A 338 -23.06 10.80 22.74
C LYS A 338 -23.86 10.74 24.04
N MET A 339 -24.78 9.77 24.09
CA MET A 339 -25.58 9.43 25.27
C MET A 339 -25.43 7.96 25.69
N SER A 340 -24.71 7.15 24.91
CA SER A 340 -24.49 5.73 25.19
C SER A 340 -23.12 5.26 24.69
N PHE A 341 -22.60 4.23 25.33
CA PHE A 341 -21.40 3.52 24.88
C PHE A 341 -21.75 2.65 23.68
N SER A 342 -21.02 2.85 22.58
CA SER A 342 -21.30 2.15 21.33
C SER A 342 -20.11 2.19 20.38
N PRO A 343 -19.96 1.14 19.53
CA PRO A 343 -18.91 1.10 18.53
C PRO A 343 -19.17 2.09 17.40
N SER A 344 -18.10 2.43 16.67
CA SER A 344 -18.14 3.53 15.69
C SER A 344 -19.10 3.27 14.54
N SER A 345 -19.34 2.02 14.18
CA SER A 345 -20.31 1.65 13.13
C SER A 345 -21.77 1.80 13.55
N ALA A 346 -22.06 1.86 14.85
CA ALA A 346 -23.40 2.08 15.39
C ALA A 346 -23.68 3.57 15.65
N CYS A 347 -22.67 4.43 15.51
CA CYS A 347 -22.72 5.87 15.74
C CYS A 347 -22.97 6.63 14.43
N GLY A 348 -24.21 6.99 14.14
CA GLY A 348 -24.56 7.79 12.95
C GLY A 348 -24.30 9.28 13.15
N GLY A 349 -23.68 9.95 12.18
CA GLY A 349 -23.58 11.42 12.12
C GLY A 349 -22.64 12.09 13.13
N ILE A 350 -22.02 11.31 14.03
CA ILE A 350 -20.99 11.76 14.97
C ILE A 350 -19.70 12.05 14.20
N ARG A 351 -19.13 13.24 14.40
CA ARG A 351 -17.84 13.61 13.80
C ARG A 351 -16.73 12.75 14.41
N PRO A 352 -15.64 12.44 13.69
CA PRO A 352 -14.48 11.79 14.28
C PRO A 352 -13.94 12.53 15.51
N ALA A 353 -13.54 11.79 16.54
CA ALA A 353 -12.96 12.38 17.74
C ALA A 353 -11.74 13.25 17.39
N PRO A 354 -11.58 14.42 18.05
CA PRO A 354 -10.44 15.29 17.81
C PRO A 354 -9.16 14.64 18.32
N VAL A 355 -8.12 14.66 17.48
CA VAL A 355 -6.76 14.29 17.87
C VAL A 355 -6.21 15.37 18.79
N ILE A 356 -5.73 14.97 19.96
CA ILE A 356 -5.17 15.83 21.00
C ILE A 356 -3.65 15.74 21.07
N ALA A 357 -3.06 14.66 20.55
CA ALA A 357 -1.62 14.54 20.39
C ALA A 357 -1.28 13.72 19.12
N ARG A 358 -0.22 14.14 18.44
CA ARG A 358 0.37 13.42 17.31
C ARG A 358 1.89 13.55 17.39
N HIS A 359 2.58 12.42 17.37
CA HIS A 359 4.05 12.35 17.33
C HIS A 359 4.50 11.43 16.20
N ASP A 360 5.71 11.65 15.70
CA ASP A 360 6.37 10.64 14.88
C ASP A 360 6.62 9.41 15.77
N PHE A 361 6.32 8.23 15.26
CA PHE A 361 6.73 7.00 15.87
C PHE A 361 8.18 6.69 15.45
N PRO A 362 9.07 6.29 16.36
CA PRO A 362 10.50 6.16 16.06
C PRO A 362 10.76 5.19 14.90
N SER A 363 11.51 5.64 13.88
CA SER A 363 11.78 4.84 12.66
C SER A 363 12.73 3.67 12.90
N ALA A 364 13.52 3.75 13.99
CA ALA A 364 14.37 2.65 14.43
C ALA A 364 13.55 1.43 14.87
N TRP A 365 12.36 1.65 15.42
CA TRP A 365 11.51 0.58 15.92
C TRP A 365 10.81 -0.17 14.77
N LYS A 366 10.70 -1.47 14.95
CA LYS A 366 10.11 -2.44 14.04
C LYS A 366 8.84 -2.98 14.65
N ILE A 367 7.83 -3.18 13.81
CA ILE A 367 6.54 -3.70 14.23
C ILE A 367 6.36 -5.06 13.56
N ILE A 368 6.18 -6.11 14.37
CA ILE A 368 5.85 -7.45 13.89
C ILE A 368 4.34 -7.62 14.08
N LEU A 369 3.63 -7.95 13.00
CA LEU A 369 2.20 -8.22 13.00
C LEU A 369 1.97 -9.71 12.77
N ALA A 370 1.36 -10.38 13.74
CA ALA A 370 0.88 -11.76 13.62
C ALA A 370 -0.64 -11.76 13.41
N LEU A 371 -1.08 -12.37 12.33
CA LEU A 371 -2.48 -12.43 11.88
C LEU A 371 -2.94 -13.90 11.85
N PRO A 372 -3.34 -14.47 13.01
CA PRO A 372 -3.76 -15.87 13.08
C PRO A 372 -5.07 -16.09 12.31
N GLU A 373 -5.19 -17.25 11.65
CA GLU A 373 -6.39 -17.67 10.92
C GLU A 373 -7.48 -18.24 11.86
N VAL A 374 -7.88 -17.43 12.83
CA VAL A 374 -8.97 -17.75 13.75
C VAL A 374 -10.25 -17.00 13.39
N ALA A 375 -11.36 -17.42 14.00
CA ALA A 375 -12.61 -16.66 13.91
C ALA A 375 -12.34 -15.20 14.30
N ALA A 376 -12.79 -14.27 13.46
CA ALA A 376 -12.65 -12.85 13.77
C ALA A 376 -13.29 -12.57 15.13
N GLY A 377 -12.68 -11.69 15.92
CA GLY A 377 -13.31 -11.23 17.14
C GLY A 377 -14.61 -10.47 16.85
N SER A 378 -15.28 -10.03 17.91
CA SER A 378 -16.63 -9.47 17.80
C SER A 378 -16.68 -8.25 16.87
N HIS A 379 -17.63 -8.26 15.94
CA HIS A 379 -17.91 -7.16 15.02
C HIS A 379 -19.42 -6.89 14.93
N GLY A 380 -19.79 -5.64 14.66
CA GLY A 380 -21.18 -5.27 14.39
C GLY A 380 -22.07 -5.41 15.64
N SER A 381 -23.13 -6.22 15.57
CA SER A 381 -24.08 -6.38 16.68
C SER A 381 -23.43 -6.97 17.94
N ARG A 382 -22.56 -7.98 17.79
CA ARG A 382 -21.85 -8.58 18.92
C ARG A 382 -20.94 -7.58 19.63
N GLU A 383 -20.31 -6.68 18.88
CA GLU A 383 -19.48 -5.61 19.44
C GLU A 383 -20.34 -4.64 20.27
N ALA A 384 -21.51 -4.24 19.74
CA ALA A 384 -22.45 -3.39 20.47
C ALA A 384 -22.94 -4.03 21.78
N ASP A 385 -23.17 -5.34 21.79
CA ASP A 385 -23.58 -6.07 22.99
C ASP A 385 -22.47 -6.10 24.06
N ILE A 386 -21.20 -6.22 23.66
CA ILE A 386 -20.05 -6.15 24.58
C ILE A 386 -19.95 -4.77 25.21
N PHE A 387 -20.09 -3.68 24.44
CA PHE A 387 -20.11 -2.33 25.01
C PHE A 387 -21.22 -2.17 26.05
N ARG A 388 -22.41 -2.72 25.78
CA ARG A 388 -23.53 -2.67 26.73
C ARG A 388 -23.30 -3.50 27.98
N GLN A 389 -22.63 -4.64 27.86
CA GLN A 389 -22.38 -5.57 28.96
C GLN A 389 -21.27 -5.09 29.90
N TYR A 390 -20.21 -4.47 29.34
CA TYR A 390 -18.99 -4.17 30.09
C TYR A 390 -18.75 -2.67 30.34
N CYS A 391 -19.63 -1.78 29.86
CA CYS A 391 -19.57 -0.35 30.20
C CYS A 391 -20.73 0.05 31.12
N PRO A 392 -20.52 0.99 32.06
CA PRO A 392 -19.30 1.76 32.27
C PRO A 392 -18.16 0.96 32.93
N LEU A 393 -16.92 1.37 32.68
CA LEU A 393 -15.74 0.81 33.34
C LEU A 393 -15.53 1.40 34.75
N PRO A 394 -14.82 0.69 35.65
CA PRO A 394 -14.42 1.25 36.94
C PRO A 394 -13.50 2.47 36.78
N GLU A 395 -13.76 3.54 37.53
CA GLU A 395 -12.98 4.79 37.44
C GLU A 395 -11.49 4.60 37.74
N ALA A 396 -11.16 3.74 38.71
CA ALA A 396 -9.77 3.43 39.05
C ALA A 396 -8.97 2.84 37.88
N GLU A 397 -9.60 1.98 37.06
CA GLU A 397 -8.94 1.42 35.86
C GLU A 397 -8.70 2.52 34.81
N VAL A 398 -9.66 3.44 34.63
CA VAL A 398 -9.52 4.56 33.68
C VAL A 398 -8.50 5.59 34.16
N HIS A 399 -8.43 5.89 35.46
CA HIS A 399 -7.40 6.76 36.03
C HIS A 399 -5.99 6.20 35.79
N GLU A 400 -5.79 4.90 36.03
CA GLU A 400 -4.53 4.25 35.74
C GLU A 400 -4.22 4.28 34.24
N LEU A 401 -5.22 4.03 33.39
CA LEU A 401 -5.05 4.08 31.94
C LEU A 401 -4.59 5.47 31.47
N CYS A 402 -5.22 6.54 31.97
CA CYS A 402 -4.81 7.92 31.68
C CYS A 402 -3.37 8.19 32.13
N TYR A 403 -2.95 7.66 33.29
CA TYR A 403 -1.56 7.75 33.74
C TYR A 403 -0.61 7.01 32.79
N GLN A 404 -0.92 5.77 32.40
CA GLN A 404 -0.10 5.00 31.45
C GLN A 404 0.03 5.73 30.11
N ILE A 405 -1.03 6.37 29.62
CA ILE A 405 -1.00 7.09 28.35
C ILE A 405 -0.19 8.40 28.45
N LEU A 406 -0.55 9.28 29.40
CA LEU A 406 -0.03 10.64 29.45
C LEU A 406 1.38 10.72 30.07
N VAL A 407 1.64 9.93 31.12
CA VAL A 407 2.87 10.03 31.91
C VAL A 407 3.94 9.04 31.45
N ARG A 408 3.55 7.95 30.77
CA ARG A 408 4.50 6.92 30.33
C ARG A 408 4.58 6.79 28.82
N LEU A 409 3.48 6.41 28.17
CA LEU A 409 3.48 6.08 26.75
C LEU A 409 3.87 7.27 25.87
N MET A 410 3.26 8.44 26.10
CA MET A 410 3.54 9.64 25.31
C MET A 410 5.01 10.12 25.45
N PRO A 411 5.56 10.31 26.66
CA PRO A 411 6.98 10.63 26.83
C PRO A 411 7.91 9.60 26.19
N ALA A 412 7.63 8.30 26.37
CA ALA A 412 8.47 7.23 25.82
C ALA A 412 8.55 7.25 24.28
N VAL A 413 7.47 7.65 23.59
CA VAL A 413 7.51 7.87 22.13
C VAL A 413 8.40 9.08 21.78
N VAL A 414 8.30 10.18 22.53
CA VAL A 414 9.03 11.43 22.27
C VAL A 414 10.52 11.29 22.56
N GLU A 415 10.87 10.58 23.63
CA GLU A 415 12.24 10.34 24.08
C GLU A 415 12.85 9.08 23.43
N GLU A 416 12.08 8.38 22.60
CA GLU A 416 12.47 7.13 21.95
C GLU A 416 12.92 6.03 22.94
N SER A 417 12.32 5.99 24.14
CA SER A 417 12.54 4.94 25.15
C SER A 417 11.68 3.71 24.86
N LEU A 418 12.25 2.71 24.18
CA LEU A 418 11.54 1.49 23.79
C LEU A 418 11.10 0.67 25.00
N ASP A 419 11.93 0.60 26.04
CA ASP A 419 11.65 -0.16 27.26
C ASP A 419 10.47 0.44 28.04
N ASP A 420 10.44 1.77 28.21
CA ASP A 420 9.33 2.45 28.89
C ASP A 420 8.04 2.37 28.08
N PHE A 421 8.14 2.53 26.76
CA PHE A 421 7.03 2.35 25.84
C PHE A 421 6.47 0.93 25.98
N GLY A 422 7.35 -0.07 25.93
CA GLY A 422 6.99 -1.47 26.02
C GLY A 422 6.32 -1.82 27.34
N ALA A 423 6.89 -1.36 28.46
CA ALA A 423 6.32 -1.54 29.79
C ALA A 423 4.92 -0.91 29.93
N ALA A 424 4.71 0.28 29.36
CA ALA A 424 3.40 0.92 29.34
C ALA A 424 2.40 0.11 28.50
N VAL A 425 2.75 -0.27 27.27
CA VAL A 425 1.88 -1.06 26.39
C VAL A 425 1.49 -2.39 27.00
N ASN A 426 2.45 -3.11 27.61
CA ASN A 426 2.19 -4.37 28.29
C ASN A 426 1.17 -4.16 29.42
N ARG A 427 1.32 -3.10 30.24
CA ARG A 427 0.35 -2.77 31.29
C ARG A 427 -1.04 -2.43 30.73
N LEU A 428 -1.13 -1.72 29.60
CA LEU A 428 -2.42 -1.41 28.96
C LEU A 428 -3.22 -2.68 28.60
N GLN A 429 -2.57 -3.83 28.42
CA GLN A 429 -3.26 -5.08 28.09
C GLN A 429 -4.09 -5.63 29.25
N ASP A 430 -3.76 -5.28 30.50
CA ASP A 430 -4.39 -5.86 31.69
C ASP A 430 -5.44 -4.97 32.34
N ILE A 431 -5.69 -3.77 31.80
CA ILE A 431 -6.60 -2.78 32.41
C ILE A 431 -7.59 -2.21 31.39
N GLY A 432 -8.68 -1.64 31.90
CA GLY A 432 -9.71 -0.98 31.12
C GLY A 432 -10.40 -1.93 30.15
N PHE A 433 -10.83 -1.39 29.02
CA PHE A 433 -11.57 -2.17 28.01
C PHE A 433 -10.70 -3.22 27.32
N LYS A 434 -9.37 -3.02 27.28
CA LYS A 434 -8.44 -3.96 26.63
C LYS A 434 -8.43 -5.32 27.32
N ARG A 435 -8.55 -5.35 28.65
CA ARG A 435 -8.73 -6.58 29.42
C ARG A 435 -9.96 -7.37 28.95
N VAL A 436 -11.06 -6.68 28.66
CA VAL A 436 -12.30 -7.29 28.13
C VAL A 436 -12.08 -7.77 26.70
N GLU A 437 -11.46 -6.96 25.84
CA GLU A 437 -11.14 -7.35 24.46
C GLU A 437 -10.31 -8.64 24.43
N LEU A 438 -9.28 -8.76 25.28
CA LEU A 438 -8.41 -9.93 25.39
C LEU A 438 -9.10 -11.15 25.98
N MET A 439 -9.94 -10.98 27.00
CA MET A 439 -10.71 -12.07 27.62
C MET A 439 -11.58 -12.81 26.59
N LEU A 440 -12.08 -12.10 25.58
CA LEU A 440 -12.98 -12.63 24.55
C LEU A 440 -12.24 -13.22 23.33
N GLN A 441 -10.91 -13.16 23.28
CA GLN A 441 -10.13 -13.65 22.14
C GLN A 441 -9.85 -15.16 22.21
N HIS A 442 -9.52 -15.71 21.04
CA HIS A 442 -9.02 -17.08 20.92
C HIS A 442 -7.71 -17.27 21.74
N PRO A 443 -7.49 -18.42 22.40
CA PRO A 443 -6.29 -18.66 23.23
C PRO A 443 -4.94 -18.43 22.52
N VAL A 444 -4.90 -18.60 21.19
CA VAL A 444 -3.69 -18.33 20.39
C VAL A 444 -3.21 -16.88 20.51
N VAL A 445 -4.11 -15.91 20.72
CA VAL A 445 -3.76 -14.50 20.88
C VAL A 445 -2.90 -14.30 22.13
N HIS A 446 -3.29 -14.92 23.24
CA HIS A 446 -2.54 -14.87 24.50
C HIS A 446 -1.18 -15.55 24.37
N ARG A 447 -1.15 -16.71 23.68
CA ARG A 447 0.10 -17.43 23.39
C ARG A 447 1.05 -16.59 22.56
N LEU A 448 0.57 -16.01 21.46
CA LEU A 448 1.33 -15.11 20.59
C LEU A 448 1.97 -13.98 21.38
N MET A 449 1.17 -13.26 22.19
CA MET A 449 1.69 -12.16 23.01
C MET A 449 2.77 -12.62 23.99
N GLY A 450 2.62 -13.80 24.60
CA GLY A 450 3.62 -14.40 25.49
C GLY A 450 4.91 -14.77 24.77
N GLU A 451 4.80 -15.55 23.69
CA GLU A 451 5.95 -16.09 22.96
C GLU A 451 6.74 -14.99 22.24
N MET A 452 6.08 -13.99 21.66
CA MET A 452 6.76 -12.87 21.01
C MET A 452 7.57 -12.03 22.01
N ARG A 453 7.06 -11.84 23.25
CA ARG A 453 7.81 -11.14 24.31
C ARG A 453 8.99 -11.98 24.81
N GLN A 454 8.80 -13.30 24.99
CA GLN A 454 9.88 -14.20 25.39
C GLN A 454 11.00 -14.26 24.33
N ALA A 455 10.65 -14.09 23.06
CA ALA A 455 11.60 -14.00 21.95
C ALA A 455 12.30 -12.64 21.82
N GLY A 456 12.05 -11.68 22.73
CA GLY A 456 12.79 -10.42 22.82
C GLY A 456 12.03 -9.18 22.39
N ALA A 457 10.73 -9.24 22.11
CA ALA A 457 9.95 -8.03 21.89
C ALA A 457 9.77 -7.23 23.18
N ALA A 458 10.01 -5.92 23.14
CA ALA A 458 9.80 -5.01 24.27
C ALA A 458 8.33 -5.01 24.75
N CYS A 459 7.40 -5.12 23.80
CA CYS A 459 5.99 -5.39 24.11
C CYS A 459 5.31 -6.21 23.02
N ALA A 460 4.20 -6.83 23.43
CA ALA A 460 3.22 -7.38 22.52
C ALA A 460 1.80 -7.06 23.00
N GLY A 461 0.88 -6.78 22.08
CA GLY A 461 -0.48 -6.39 22.38
C GLY A 461 -1.49 -6.71 21.30
N LEU A 462 -2.77 -6.57 21.64
CA LEU A 462 -3.91 -6.81 20.76
C LEU A 462 -4.39 -5.50 20.13
N SER A 463 -4.64 -5.49 18.81
CA SER A 463 -5.22 -4.35 18.12
C SER A 463 -6.76 -4.38 18.07
N SER A 464 -7.40 -3.58 18.92
CA SER A 464 -8.87 -3.55 19.09
C SER A 464 -9.49 -4.96 19.26
N PHE A 465 -10.63 -5.24 18.63
CA PHE A 465 -11.34 -6.52 18.71
C PHE A 465 -10.87 -7.57 17.71
N GLY A 466 -9.99 -7.22 16.77
CA GLY A 466 -9.52 -8.21 15.79
C GLY A 466 -8.38 -9.06 16.35
N PRO A 467 -8.15 -10.28 15.81
CA PRO A 467 -7.14 -11.18 16.34
C PRO A 467 -5.69 -10.78 16.03
N ALA A 468 -5.45 -9.61 15.40
CA ALA A 468 -4.09 -9.14 15.12
C ALA A 468 -3.32 -8.85 16.41
N VAL A 469 -2.23 -9.58 16.60
CA VAL A 469 -1.25 -9.32 17.64
C VAL A 469 -0.10 -8.54 17.02
N TYR A 470 0.28 -7.45 17.65
CA TYR A 470 1.48 -6.70 17.29
C TYR A 470 2.55 -6.90 18.35
N ALA A 471 3.81 -6.84 17.93
CA ALA A 471 4.96 -6.72 18.82
C ALA A 471 5.90 -5.62 18.31
N ILE A 472 6.59 -4.96 19.24
CA ILE A 472 7.47 -3.82 18.93
C ILE A 472 8.87 -4.11 19.49
N THR A 473 9.87 -3.85 18.66
CA THR A 473 11.29 -4.14 18.95
C THR A 473 12.19 -3.19 18.16
N ASP A 474 13.46 -3.05 18.53
CA ASP A 474 14.51 -2.39 17.74
C ASP A 474 15.49 -3.41 17.10
N GLY A 475 15.36 -4.70 17.43
CA GLY A 475 16.18 -5.80 16.93
C GLY A 475 15.50 -7.17 17.01
N GLY A 476 16.23 -8.26 16.73
CA GLY A 476 15.74 -9.63 16.95
C GLY A 476 14.49 -10.04 16.14
N CYS A 477 14.13 -9.31 15.07
CA CYS A 477 12.86 -9.54 14.37
C CYS A 477 12.66 -10.98 13.87
N ARG A 478 13.75 -11.67 13.48
CA ARG A 478 13.68 -13.05 12.99
C ARG A 478 13.28 -14.05 14.08
N ASP A 479 13.77 -13.85 15.30
CA ASP A 479 13.48 -14.74 16.43
C ASP A 479 12.03 -14.53 16.90
N ILE A 480 11.58 -13.28 16.95
CA ILE A 480 10.19 -12.91 17.26
C ILE A 480 9.23 -13.44 16.18
N GLU A 481 9.60 -13.30 14.90
CA GLU A 481 8.83 -13.87 13.79
C GLU A 481 8.75 -15.40 13.90
N ALA A 482 9.87 -16.08 14.16
CA ALA A 482 9.89 -17.53 14.31
C ALA A 482 9.02 -18.01 15.48
N ALA A 483 9.10 -17.33 16.63
CA ALA A 483 8.23 -17.62 17.79
C ALA A 483 6.76 -17.42 17.46
N ALA A 484 6.40 -16.33 16.76
CA ALA A 484 5.03 -16.12 16.32
C ALA A 484 4.55 -17.17 15.30
N ARG A 485 5.42 -17.68 14.41
CA ARG A 485 5.09 -18.78 13.49
C ARG A 485 4.79 -20.06 14.27
N GLU A 486 5.62 -20.38 15.26
CA GLU A 486 5.44 -21.55 16.11
C GLU A 486 4.15 -21.47 16.92
N ALA A 487 3.87 -20.32 17.54
CA ALA A 487 2.63 -20.04 18.26
C ALA A 487 1.37 -20.33 17.42
N MET A 488 1.44 -20.05 16.11
CA MET A 488 0.33 -20.19 15.17
C MET A 488 0.31 -21.51 14.41
N SER A 489 1.27 -22.42 14.62
CA SER A 489 1.41 -23.69 13.88
C SER A 489 0.11 -24.51 13.82
N GLY A 490 -0.71 -24.48 14.87
CA GLY A 490 -1.98 -25.20 14.95
C GLY A 490 -3.19 -24.51 14.32
N VAL A 491 -3.10 -23.22 13.95
CA VAL A 491 -4.22 -22.44 13.40
C VAL A 491 -3.93 -21.83 12.03
N GLY A 492 -2.66 -21.74 11.62
CA GLY A 492 -2.27 -20.98 10.44
C GLY A 492 -2.34 -19.47 10.64
N GLY A 493 -1.87 -18.72 9.65
CA GLY A 493 -1.83 -17.27 9.70
C GLY A 493 -0.66 -16.65 8.96
N ASP A 494 -0.73 -15.34 8.83
CA ASP A 494 0.30 -14.52 8.19
C ASP A 494 1.11 -13.76 9.23
N ILE A 495 2.39 -13.54 8.93
CA ILE A 495 3.25 -12.64 9.70
C ILE A 495 3.87 -11.63 8.78
N LEU A 496 3.88 -10.38 9.23
CA LEU A 496 4.47 -9.26 8.51
C LEU A 496 5.35 -8.46 9.45
N ILE A 497 6.58 -8.19 9.02
CA ILE A 497 7.43 -7.16 9.64
C ILE A 497 7.19 -5.86 8.87
N THR A 498 6.86 -4.80 9.60
CA THR A 498 6.57 -3.48 9.03
C THR A 498 7.17 -2.36 9.89
N HIS A 499 6.93 -1.12 9.46
CA HIS A 499 7.27 0.09 10.18
C HIS A 499 6.02 0.92 10.40
N ALA A 500 6.10 1.83 11.36
CA ALA A 500 5.09 2.87 11.45
C ALA A 500 5.16 3.78 10.22
N ARG A 501 4.00 4.27 9.79
CA ARG A 501 3.92 5.33 8.77
C ARG A 501 3.66 6.66 9.47
N ASN A 502 4.63 7.55 9.47
CA ASN A 502 4.53 8.89 10.08
C ASN A 502 3.82 9.93 9.20
N GLU A 503 3.13 9.49 8.15
CA GLU A 503 2.34 10.34 7.28
C GLU A 503 1.00 9.66 6.94
N GLY A 504 0.05 10.47 6.45
CA GLY A 504 -1.27 10.00 6.08
C GLY A 504 -1.29 9.16 4.80
N ALA A 505 -2.49 9.04 4.22
CA ALA A 505 -2.68 8.44 2.91
C ALA A 505 -2.03 9.31 1.83
N ARG A 506 -1.35 8.66 0.88
CA ARG A 506 -0.77 9.31 -0.29
C ARG A 506 -1.77 9.26 -1.44
N LEU A 507 -1.88 10.35 -2.17
CA LEU A 507 -2.77 10.49 -3.33
C LEU A 507 -1.95 10.98 -4.52
N ARG A 508 -2.17 10.38 -5.69
CA ARG A 508 -1.68 10.90 -6.96
C ARG A 508 -2.75 10.81 -8.04
N THR A 509 -2.69 11.73 -8.98
CA THR A 509 -3.47 11.69 -10.21
C THR A 509 -2.59 11.11 -11.32
N ALA A 510 -3.18 10.34 -12.23
CA ALA A 510 -2.52 9.86 -13.44
C ALA A 510 -3.42 10.03 -14.67
N CYS A 511 -2.81 10.31 -15.81
CA CYS A 511 -3.46 10.30 -17.12
C CYS A 511 -2.65 9.48 -18.11
#